data_AF-A0A9W4I2N7-F1
#
_entry.id   AF-A0A9W4I2N7-F1
#
_cell.length_a   1.000
_cell.length_b   1.000
_cell.length_c   1.000
_cell.angle_alpha   90.00
_cell.angle_beta   90.00
_cell.angle_gamma   90.00
#
_symmetry.space_group_name_H-M   'P 1'
#
loop_
_entity.id
_entity.type
_entity.pdbx_description
1 polymer ?
#
loop_
_entity_poly.entity_id
_entity_poly.type
_entity_poly.pdbx_seq_one_letter_code
_entity_poly.pdbx_strand_id
1 'polypeptide(L)'
;MIQAADVGIGIVGKEGRQASLAADFSITQFHHLTKLLVWHGRNSYKRSAKLAQFIMHRGLIISVCQTMYSIASHFDPKGLFINWLMVGYATVYTNAPVFSLAFDRDVDEHLANLYPELYKELKTGKSLSYRSFFGWVLISVYQGAVIQGLSQILLDTITGPRLISLSFTALVLNELGMVATAITTWHPVMIFCLIGTLLVYAGSVPFLGEYFDLSYVITLDWLWRVFAVLAVSLVPVWAGKMIKQSWHPPSYRKVRG
;
A
#
# COMPACT_ATOMS: atom_id res chain seq x y z
N MET A 1 32.96 0.22 -18.87
CA MET A 1 32.53 1.34 -17.98
C MET A 1 31.02 1.37 -17.83
N ILE A 2 30.23 1.66 -18.88
CA ILE A 2 28.77 1.80 -18.78
C ILE A 2 28.08 0.52 -18.28
N GLN A 3 28.42 -0.65 -18.82
CA GLN A 3 27.87 -1.94 -18.40
C GLN A 3 28.36 -2.42 -17.02
N ALA A 4 29.41 -1.80 -16.48
CA ALA A 4 29.96 -2.15 -15.17
C ALA A 4 29.41 -1.26 -14.04
N ALA A 5 28.65 -0.21 -14.37
CA ALA A 5 27.99 0.66 -13.41
C ALA A 5 26.61 0.10 -13.05
N ASP A 6 26.09 0.46 -11.87
CA ASP A 6 24.73 0.05 -11.44
C ASP A 6 23.63 0.60 -12.34
N VAL A 7 23.88 1.75 -12.97
CA VAL A 7 23.00 2.38 -13.97
C VAL A 7 23.86 2.96 -15.09
N GLY A 8 23.75 2.38 -16.29
CA GLY A 8 24.42 2.85 -17.50
C GLY A 8 23.61 3.92 -18.22
N ILE A 9 24.20 5.10 -18.45
CA ILE A 9 23.55 6.19 -19.22
C ILE A 9 24.42 6.52 -20.44
N GLY A 10 23.85 6.35 -21.62
CA GLY A 10 24.52 6.60 -22.89
C GLY A 10 23.97 7.85 -23.58
N ILE A 11 24.87 8.67 -24.11
CA ILE A 11 24.51 9.84 -24.92
C ILE A 11 24.56 9.46 -26.40
N VAL A 12 23.50 9.81 -27.15
CA VAL A 12 23.44 9.54 -28.59
C VAL A 12 24.49 10.36 -29.33
N GLY A 13 25.51 9.68 -29.87
CA GLY A 13 26.51 10.29 -30.74
C GLY A 13 26.02 10.47 -32.18
N LYS A 14 26.60 11.44 -32.89
CA LYS A 14 26.34 11.67 -34.33
C LYS A 14 27.02 10.62 -35.21
N GLU A 15 28.22 10.18 -34.82
CA GLU A 15 29.08 9.27 -35.60
C GLU A 15 28.95 7.79 -35.15
N GLY A 16 28.38 7.55 -33.97
CA GLY A 16 28.19 6.21 -33.44
C GLY A 16 27.28 6.19 -32.21
N ARG A 17 26.51 5.09 -32.07
CA ARG A 17 25.54 4.91 -30.98
C ARG A 17 25.88 3.74 -30.06
N GLN A 18 27.07 3.15 -30.17
CA GLN A 18 27.45 1.95 -29.42
C GLN A 18 27.29 2.11 -27.91
N ALA A 19 27.76 3.23 -27.35
CA ALA A 19 27.58 3.53 -25.92
C ALA A 19 26.11 3.74 -25.53
N SER A 20 25.28 4.28 -26.42
CA SER A 20 23.85 4.48 -26.19
C SER A 20 23.03 3.20 -26.35
N LEU A 21 23.44 2.27 -27.22
CA LEU A 21 22.79 0.97 -27.42
C LEU A 21 23.14 0.00 -26.30
N ALA A 22 24.32 0.15 -25.69
CA ALA A 22 24.78 -0.66 -24.57
C ALA A 22 24.42 -0.08 -23.18
N ALA A 23 23.60 0.97 -23.11
CA ALA A 23 23.20 1.65 -21.87
C ALA A 23 21.75 1.33 -21.47
N ASP A 24 21.43 1.43 -20.17
CA ASP A 24 20.06 1.26 -19.66
C ASP A 24 19.15 2.44 -20.06
N PHE A 25 19.72 3.65 -20.08
CA PHE A 25 19.06 4.86 -20.55
C PHE A 25 19.84 5.51 -21.69
N SER A 26 19.12 5.88 -22.75
CA SER A 26 19.64 6.67 -23.86
C SER A 26 19.12 8.11 -23.77
N ILE A 27 20.03 9.09 -23.74
CA ILE A 27 19.69 10.51 -23.76
C ILE A 27 20.35 11.21 -24.95
N THR A 28 19.74 12.27 -25.47
CA THR A 28 20.27 12.99 -26.64
C THR A 28 21.36 14.00 -26.26
N GLN A 29 21.30 14.57 -25.05
CA GLN A 29 22.19 15.63 -24.57
C GLN A 29 22.40 15.49 -23.07
N PHE A 30 23.58 15.88 -22.57
CA PHE A 30 23.96 15.72 -21.16
C PHE A 30 23.04 16.46 -20.20
N HIS A 31 22.48 17.63 -20.57
CA HIS A 31 21.61 18.40 -19.68
C HIS A 31 20.31 17.65 -19.31
N HIS A 32 19.87 16.66 -20.10
CA HIS A 32 18.73 15.81 -19.77
C HIS A 32 18.99 14.91 -18.56
N LEU A 33 20.26 14.68 -18.20
CA LEU A 33 20.66 13.90 -17.04
C LEU A 33 20.08 14.47 -15.73
N THR A 34 20.04 15.80 -15.61
CA THR A 34 19.50 16.47 -14.42
C THR A 34 18.04 16.08 -14.20
N LYS A 35 17.20 16.15 -15.23
CA LYS A 35 15.79 15.73 -15.16
C LYS A 35 15.67 14.22 -14.93
N LEU A 36 16.48 13.41 -15.62
CA LEU A 36 16.45 11.95 -15.46
C LEU A 36 16.71 11.54 -14.01
N LEU A 37 17.73 12.11 -13.35
CA LEU A 37 18.06 11.77 -11.98
C LEU A 37 17.11 12.43 -10.97
N VAL A 38 17.04 13.76 -10.98
CA VAL A 38 16.39 14.53 -9.91
C VAL A 38 14.88 14.34 -9.92
N TRP A 39 14.27 14.24 -11.10
CA TRP A 39 12.83 14.02 -11.24
C TRP A 39 12.47 12.54 -11.36
N HIS A 40 12.92 11.86 -12.42
CA HIS A 40 12.50 10.47 -12.67
C HIS A 40 13.10 9.49 -11.66
N GLY A 41 14.38 9.64 -11.32
CA GLY A 41 15.06 8.81 -10.31
C GLY A 41 14.42 8.94 -8.92
N ARG A 42 14.15 10.17 -8.45
CA ARG A 42 13.45 10.40 -7.18
C ARG A 42 12.09 9.72 -7.15
N ASN A 43 11.27 9.97 -8.17
CA ASN A 43 9.93 9.41 -8.27
C ASN A 43 9.99 7.88 -8.28
N SER A 44 10.86 7.29 -9.09
CA SER A 44 11.04 5.83 -9.17
C SER A 44 11.39 5.22 -7.81
N TYR A 45 12.36 5.79 -7.09
CA TYR A 45 12.75 5.29 -5.77
C TYR A 45 11.62 5.42 -4.73
N LYS A 46 10.99 6.60 -4.62
CA LYS A 46 9.93 6.86 -3.63
C LYS A 46 8.69 6.01 -3.87
N ARG A 47 8.25 5.89 -5.12
CA ARG A 47 7.08 5.09 -5.51
C ARG A 47 7.33 3.61 -5.30
N SER A 48 8.48 3.10 -5.75
CA SER A 48 8.85 1.69 -5.57
C SER A 48 8.96 1.33 -4.09
N ALA A 49 9.55 2.19 -3.26
CA ALA A 49 9.62 1.96 -1.82
C ALA A 49 8.24 1.89 -1.15
N LYS A 50 7.33 2.80 -1.52
CA LYS A 50 5.95 2.80 -1.03
C LYS A 50 5.21 1.54 -1.50
N LEU A 51 5.29 1.22 -2.79
CA LEU A 51 4.64 0.05 -3.37
C LEU A 51 5.10 -1.25 -2.70
N ALA A 52 6.41 -1.42 -2.50
CA ALA A 52 6.97 -2.60 -1.81
C ALA A 52 6.43 -2.74 -0.38
N GLN A 53 6.35 -1.64 0.37
CA GLN A 53 5.81 -1.64 1.73
C GLN A 53 4.34 -2.04 1.78
N PHE A 54 3.53 -1.56 0.84
CA PHE A 54 2.11 -1.91 0.75
C PHE A 54 1.88 -3.36 0.29
N ILE A 55 2.65 -3.85 -0.68
CA ILE A 55 2.59 -5.26 -1.11
C ILE A 55 2.98 -6.20 0.04
N MET A 56 3.97 -5.82 0.85
CA MET A 56 4.32 -6.59 2.04
C MET A 56 3.22 -6.50 3.09
N HIS A 57 2.73 -5.30 3.40
CA HIS A 57 1.70 -5.07 4.41
C HIS A 57 0.43 -5.89 4.14
N ARG A 58 -0.11 -5.80 2.92
CA ARG A 58 -1.33 -6.53 2.54
C ARG A 58 -1.20 -8.05 2.65
N GLY A 59 0.00 -8.59 2.42
CA GLY A 59 0.27 -10.02 2.54
C GLY A 59 0.44 -10.47 3.99
N LEU A 60 1.06 -9.63 4.82
CA LEU A 60 1.23 -9.90 6.25
C LEU A 60 -0.08 -9.81 7.02
N ILE A 61 -0.91 -8.79 6.75
CA ILE A 61 -2.15 -8.57 7.50
C ILE A 61 -3.13 -9.74 7.36
N ILE A 62 -3.31 -10.29 6.14
CA ILE A 62 -4.16 -11.47 5.92
C ILE A 62 -3.57 -12.71 6.61
N SER A 63 -2.25 -12.86 6.59
CA SER A 63 -1.57 -13.97 7.27
C SER A 63 -1.74 -13.89 8.78
N VAL A 64 -1.68 -12.69 9.37
CA VAL A 64 -1.90 -12.48 10.80
C VAL A 64 -3.36 -12.77 11.18
N CYS A 65 -4.34 -12.37 10.37
CA CYS A 65 -5.74 -12.73 10.61
C CYS A 65 -5.94 -14.26 10.64
N GLN A 66 -5.34 -14.98 9.68
CA GLN A 66 -5.37 -16.45 9.64
C GLN A 66 -4.71 -17.06 10.87
N THR A 67 -3.55 -16.55 11.29
CA THR A 67 -2.85 -17.01 12.50
C THR A 67 -3.68 -16.79 13.76
N MET A 68 -4.30 -15.62 13.92
CA MET A 68 -5.18 -15.34 15.08
C MET A 68 -6.39 -16.27 15.10
N TYR A 69 -7.01 -16.51 13.95
CA TYR A 69 -8.10 -17.47 13.84
C TYR A 69 -7.66 -18.89 14.19
N SER A 70 -6.49 -19.32 13.71
CA SER A 70 -5.92 -20.64 14.01
C SER A 70 -5.68 -20.81 15.51
N ILE A 71 -5.10 -19.80 16.18
CA ILE A 71 -4.90 -19.82 17.63
C ILE A 71 -6.24 -19.94 18.37
N ALA A 72 -7.25 -19.14 18.00
CA ALA A 72 -8.57 -19.18 18.63
C ALA A 72 -9.30 -20.52 18.38
N SER A 73 -9.05 -21.15 17.24
CA SER A 73 -9.62 -22.45 16.86
C SER A 73 -8.77 -23.64 17.34
N HIS A 74 -7.86 -23.43 18.29
CA HIS A 74 -6.99 -24.48 18.85
C HIS A 74 -6.15 -25.21 17.79
N PHE A 75 -5.64 -24.45 16.81
CA PHE A 75 -4.83 -24.92 15.68
C PHE A 75 -5.53 -25.93 14.75
N ASP A 76 -6.86 -25.84 14.60
CA ASP A 76 -7.58 -26.54 13.53
C ASP A 76 -6.99 -26.13 12.16
N PRO A 77 -6.64 -27.08 11.26
CA PRO A 77 -6.08 -26.80 9.93
C PRO A 77 -7.01 -26.02 8.97
N LYS A 78 -8.26 -25.74 9.35
CA LYS A 78 -9.18 -24.94 8.53
C LYS A 78 -8.76 -23.47 8.50
N GLY A 79 -8.64 -22.92 7.29
CA GLY A 79 -8.41 -21.48 7.11
C GLY A 79 -9.67 -20.65 7.37
N LEU A 80 -9.46 -19.40 7.81
CA LEU A 80 -10.51 -18.38 7.95
C LEU A 80 -11.02 -17.92 6.58
N PHE A 81 -10.10 -17.42 5.74
CA PHE A 81 -10.39 -17.03 4.36
C PHE A 81 -9.90 -18.13 3.42
N ILE A 82 -10.84 -18.77 2.72
CA ILE A 82 -10.55 -19.90 1.83
C ILE A 82 -10.99 -19.57 0.39
N ASN A 83 -10.44 -20.32 -0.57
CA ASN A 83 -10.84 -20.31 -1.97
C ASN A 83 -10.91 -18.89 -2.58
N TRP A 84 -12.09 -18.50 -3.09
CA TRP A 84 -12.34 -17.24 -3.78
C TRP A 84 -12.13 -16.01 -2.90
N LEU A 85 -12.23 -16.11 -1.57
CA LEU A 85 -11.92 -14.98 -0.69
C LEU A 85 -10.43 -14.64 -0.74
N MET A 86 -9.56 -15.65 -0.69
CA MET A 86 -8.11 -15.45 -0.75
C MET A 86 -7.67 -14.96 -2.13
N VAL A 87 -8.22 -15.56 -3.20
CA VAL A 87 -7.97 -15.12 -4.58
C VAL A 87 -8.46 -13.68 -4.77
N GLY A 88 -9.70 -13.39 -4.39
CA GLY A 88 -10.31 -12.06 -4.54
C GLY A 88 -9.52 -10.98 -3.80
N TYR A 89 -9.09 -11.26 -2.57
CA TYR A 89 -8.26 -10.32 -1.80
C TYR A 89 -6.92 -10.05 -2.48
N ALA A 90 -6.18 -11.10 -2.87
CA ALA A 90 -4.84 -10.95 -3.43
C ALA A 90 -4.83 -10.37 -4.86
N THR A 91 -5.91 -10.58 -5.62
CA THR A 91 -5.94 -10.26 -7.06
C THR A 91 -6.86 -9.10 -7.42
N VAL A 92 -8.06 -9.02 -6.86
CA VAL A 92 -9.11 -8.08 -7.29
C VAL A 92 -9.22 -6.91 -6.32
N TYR A 93 -9.40 -7.16 -5.03
CA TYR A 93 -9.83 -6.16 -4.06
C TYR A 93 -8.71 -5.25 -3.52
N THR A 94 -7.44 -5.57 -3.78
CA THR A 94 -6.30 -4.80 -3.22
C THR A 94 -5.23 -4.42 -4.25
N ASN A 95 -5.21 -5.02 -5.45
CA ASN A 95 -4.16 -4.75 -6.44
C ASN A 95 -4.26 -3.34 -7.02
N ALA A 96 -5.38 -2.99 -7.64
CA ALA A 96 -5.51 -1.73 -8.38
C ALA A 96 -5.21 -0.49 -7.51
N PRO A 97 -5.69 -0.38 -6.26
CA PRO A 97 -5.34 0.73 -5.37
C PRO A 97 -3.86 0.78 -5.01
N VAL A 98 -3.25 -0.36 -4.68
CA VAL A 98 -1.82 -0.43 -4.31
C VAL A 98 -0.93 -0.05 -5.49
N PHE A 99 -1.20 -0.59 -6.68
CA PHE A 99 -0.45 -0.23 -7.90
C PHE A 99 -0.67 1.23 -8.33
N SER A 100 -1.82 1.83 -8.00
CA SER A 100 -2.08 3.23 -8.31
C SER A 100 -1.10 4.20 -7.61
N LEU A 101 -0.46 3.77 -6.51
CA LEU A 101 0.60 4.52 -5.83
C LEU A 101 1.85 4.75 -6.72
N ALA A 102 1.99 4.01 -7.83
CA ALA A 102 3.01 4.28 -8.85
C ALA A 102 2.80 5.63 -9.59
N PHE A 103 1.63 6.23 -9.47
CA PHE A 103 1.33 7.55 -10.02
C PHE A 103 1.52 8.70 -9.02
N ASP A 104 1.74 8.40 -7.74
CA ASP A 104 1.86 9.39 -6.66
C ASP A 104 3.13 10.24 -6.80
N ARG A 105 3.05 11.53 -6.49
CA ARG A 105 4.15 12.49 -6.61
C ARG A 105 4.26 13.32 -5.34
N ASP A 106 5.41 13.26 -4.68
CA ASP A 106 5.65 14.04 -3.46
C ASP A 106 6.05 15.49 -3.76
N VAL A 107 6.64 15.74 -4.93
CA VAL A 107 7.20 17.01 -5.39
C VAL A 107 6.82 17.19 -6.86
N ASP A 108 6.76 18.44 -7.36
CA ASP A 108 6.54 18.76 -8.78
C ASP A 108 7.85 18.93 -9.54
N GLU A 109 7.84 18.76 -10.86
CA GLU A 109 9.07 18.74 -11.66
C GLU A 109 9.88 20.04 -11.52
N HIS A 110 9.20 21.18 -11.55
CA HIS A 110 9.84 22.48 -11.36
C HIS A 110 10.53 22.59 -9.99
N LEU A 111 9.84 22.15 -8.93
CA LEU A 111 10.35 22.23 -7.56
C LEU A 111 11.52 21.27 -7.33
N ALA A 112 11.48 20.08 -7.95
CA ALA A 112 12.58 19.12 -7.90
C ALA A 112 13.85 19.70 -8.56
N ASN A 113 13.70 20.41 -9.69
CA ASN A 113 14.82 21.06 -10.36
C ASN A 113 15.32 22.31 -9.61
N LEU A 114 14.43 23.05 -8.95
CA LEU A 114 14.78 24.23 -8.15
C LEU A 114 15.54 23.86 -6.87
N TYR A 115 15.19 22.73 -6.25
CA TYR A 115 15.78 22.25 -4.99
C TYR A 115 16.37 20.83 -5.12
N PRO A 116 17.53 20.68 -5.79
CA PRO A 116 18.18 19.38 -5.99
C PRO A 116 18.64 18.73 -4.66
N GLU A 117 18.72 19.47 -3.55
CA GLU A 117 18.99 18.93 -2.22
C GLU A 117 17.98 17.87 -1.79
N LEU A 118 16.74 17.95 -2.30
CA LEU A 118 15.73 16.92 -2.09
C LEU A 118 16.23 15.55 -2.56
N TYR A 119 17.02 15.48 -3.64
CA TYR A 119 17.62 14.23 -4.13
C TYR A 119 18.62 13.63 -3.12
N LYS A 120 19.34 14.47 -2.36
CA LYS A 120 20.33 14.03 -1.35
C LYS A 120 19.69 13.17 -0.26
N GLU A 121 18.41 13.37 0.03
CA GLU A 121 17.66 12.55 1.00
C GLU A 121 17.56 11.08 0.60
N LEU A 122 17.50 10.80 -0.70
CA LEU A 122 17.34 9.44 -1.21
C LEU A 122 18.57 8.58 -0.89
N LYS A 123 19.76 9.21 -0.89
CA LYS A 123 21.02 8.56 -0.53
C LYS A 123 21.07 8.06 0.91
N THR A 124 20.21 8.58 1.79
CA THR A 124 20.13 8.09 3.18
C THR A 124 19.41 6.75 3.31
N GLY A 125 18.78 6.24 2.25
CA GLY A 125 18.08 4.95 2.27
C GLY A 125 16.84 4.90 3.17
N LYS A 126 16.42 6.02 3.75
CA LYS A 126 15.37 6.06 4.79
C LYS A 126 14.02 5.53 4.33
N SER A 127 13.72 5.60 3.03
CA SER A 127 12.39 5.20 2.52
C SER A 127 12.22 3.68 2.50
N LEU A 128 13.30 2.92 2.31
CA LEU A 128 13.32 1.46 2.35
C LEU A 128 14.51 0.99 3.21
N SER A 129 14.34 1.09 4.52
CA SER A 129 15.33 0.69 5.54
C SER A 129 14.78 -0.41 6.45
N TYR A 130 15.66 -1.11 7.17
CA TYR A 130 15.24 -2.08 8.20
C TYR A 130 14.27 -1.48 9.22
N ARG A 131 14.49 -0.22 9.64
CA ARG A 131 13.56 0.48 10.54
C ARG A 131 12.17 0.63 9.93
N SER A 132 12.08 1.03 8.66
CA SER A 132 10.78 1.13 7.98
C SER A 132 10.13 -0.24 7.79
N PHE A 133 10.92 -1.26 7.45
CA PHE A 133 10.45 -2.63 7.27
C PHE A 133 9.80 -3.16 8.56
N PHE A 134 10.52 -3.16 9.68
CA PHE A 134 9.99 -3.64 10.96
C PHE A 134 8.82 -2.77 11.45
N GLY A 135 8.83 -1.46 11.19
CA GLY A 135 7.69 -0.60 11.47
C GLY A 135 6.42 -1.04 10.73
N TRP A 136 6.53 -1.36 9.44
CA TRP A 136 5.41 -1.89 8.65
C TRP A 136 4.99 -3.29 9.08
N VAL A 137 5.93 -4.16 9.47
CA VAL A 137 5.60 -5.47 10.05
C VAL A 137 4.76 -5.30 11.32
N LEU A 138 5.17 -4.43 12.25
CA LEU A 138 4.42 -4.16 13.47
C LEU A 138 3.02 -3.59 13.20
N ILE A 139 2.89 -2.67 12.24
CA ILE A 139 1.58 -2.16 11.81
C ILE A 139 0.70 -3.29 11.26
N SER A 140 1.28 -4.19 10.45
CA SER A 140 0.56 -5.33 9.86
C SER A 140 0.08 -6.32 10.92
N VAL A 141 0.95 -6.64 11.90
CA VAL A 141 0.62 -7.51 13.02
C VAL A 141 -0.46 -6.88 13.90
N TYR A 142 -0.32 -5.60 14.22
CA TYR A 142 -1.32 -4.86 14.98
C TYR A 142 -2.69 -4.87 14.28
N GLN A 143 -2.75 -4.43 13.02
CA GLN A 143 -4.01 -4.35 12.30
C GLN A 143 -4.63 -5.71 12.06
N GLY A 144 -3.84 -6.73 11.69
CA GLY A 144 -4.35 -8.09 11.50
C GLY A 144 -4.90 -8.70 12.79
N ALA A 145 -4.22 -8.46 13.92
CA ALA A 145 -4.67 -8.92 15.23
C ALA A 145 -5.92 -8.19 15.71
N VAL A 146 -6.00 -6.87 15.51
CA VAL A 146 -7.19 -6.09 15.82
C VAL A 146 -8.37 -6.53 14.96
N ILE A 147 -8.18 -6.64 13.65
CA ILE A 147 -9.25 -7.03 12.73
C ILE A 147 -9.81 -8.39 13.14
N GLN A 148 -8.98 -9.41 13.28
CA GLN A 148 -9.49 -10.74 13.62
C GLN A 148 -9.97 -10.84 15.07
N GLY A 149 -9.18 -10.38 16.03
CA GLY A 149 -9.48 -10.50 17.46
C GLY A 149 -10.71 -9.70 17.86
N LEU A 150 -10.83 -8.45 17.41
CA LEU A 150 -11.99 -7.62 17.71
C LEU A 150 -13.25 -8.14 17.00
N SER A 151 -13.13 -8.70 15.80
CA SER A 151 -14.26 -9.35 15.12
C SER A 151 -14.82 -10.52 15.94
N GLN A 152 -13.94 -11.35 16.52
CA GLN A 152 -14.33 -12.47 17.38
C GLN A 152 -14.95 -12.01 18.70
N ILE A 153 -14.37 -10.99 19.34
CA ILE A 153 -14.89 -10.41 20.59
C ILE A 153 -16.26 -9.77 20.36
N LEU A 154 -16.44 -9.01 19.29
CA LEU A 154 -17.71 -8.34 19.02
C LEU A 154 -18.82 -9.37 18.76
N LEU A 155 -18.55 -10.41 17.97
CA LEU A 155 -19.55 -11.40 17.60
C LEU A 155 -19.73 -12.54 18.62
N ASP A 156 -18.91 -12.59 19.67
CA ASP A 156 -18.83 -13.70 20.63
C ASP A 156 -18.78 -15.09 19.96
N THR A 157 -18.14 -15.18 18.79
CA THR A 157 -18.05 -16.40 17.99
C THR A 157 -16.64 -16.59 17.44
N ILE A 158 -16.19 -17.84 17.45
CA ILE A 158 -14.84 -18.21 16.99
C ILE A 158 -14.83 -18.54 15.50
N THR A 159 -15.92 -19.16 15.00
CA THR A 159 -16.05 -19.62 13.62
C THR A 159 -17.46 -19.31 13.08
N GLY A 160 -17.58 -19.19 11.75
CA GLY A 160 -18.88 -19.06 11.08
C GLY A 160 -18.94 -17.96 10.02
N PRO A 161 -19.98 -17.97 9.18
CA PRO A 161 -20.11 -17.06 8.03
C PRO A 161 -20.27 -15.59 8.43
N ARG A 162 -20.83 -15.31 9.62
CA ARG A 162 -20.93 -13.93 10.17
C ARG A 162 -19.56 -13.35 10.47
N LEU A 163 -18.70 -14.12 11.15
CA LEU A 163 -17.33 -13.72 11.44
C LEU A 163 -16.53 -13.47 10.17
N ILE A 164 -16.62 -14.39 9.21
CA ILE A 164 -15.92 -14.27 7.92
C ILE A 164 -16.37 -13.02 7.17
N SER A 165 -17.67 -12.76 7.09
CA SER A 165 -18.20 -11.57 6.40
C SER A 165 -17.70 -10.26 7.02
N LEU A 166 -17.64 -10.19 8.35
CA LEU A 166 -17.24 -9.00 9.08
C LEU A 166 -15.72 -8.78 8.99
N SER A 167 -14.93 -9.81 9.28
CA SER A 167 -13.47 -9.70 9.28
C SER A 167 -12.90 -9.50 7.88
N PHE A 168 -13.46 -10.17 6.86
CA PHE A 168 -13.01 -9.99 5.47
C PHE A 168 -13.34 -8.60 4.93
N THR A 169 -14.55 -8.09 5.23
CA THR A 169 -14.93 -6.73 4.83
C THR A 169 -14.05 -5.70 5.51
N ALA A 170 -13.84 -5.83 6.82
CA ALA A 170 -12.94 -4.94 7.56
C ALA A 170 -11.50 -5.01 7.01
N LEU A 171 -11.03 -6.20 6.63
CA LEU A 171 -9.71 -6.38 6.02
C LEU A 171 -9.56 -5.63 4.69
N VAL A 172 -10.51 -5.80 3.77
CA VAL A 172 -10.50 -5.11 2.47
C VAL A 172 -10.58 -3.59 2.67
N LEU A 173 -11.52 -3.11 3.48
CA LEU A 173 -11.69 -1.69 3.73
C LEU A 173 -10.49 -1.08 4.48
N ASN A 174 -9.85 -1.82 5.39
CA ASN A 174 -8.62 -1.39 6.05
C ASN A 174 -7.51 -1.16 5.03
N GLU A 175 -7.31 -2.07 4.08
CA GLU A 175 -6.28 -1.91 3.04
C GLU A 175 -6.57 -0.69 2.15
N LEU A 176 -7.83 -0.50 1.72
CA LEU A 176 -8.22 0.70 0.96
C LEU A 176 -7.98 1.99 1.75
N GLY A 177 -8.31 2.00 3.05
CA GLY A 177 -8.04 3.11 3.95
C GLY A 177 -6.54 3.38 4.12
N MET A 178 -5.73 2.34 4.29
CA MET A 178 -4.28 2.46 4.39
C MET A 178 -3.68 3.07 3.12
N VAL A 179 -4.13 2.63 1.94
CA VAL A 179 -3.70 3.22 0.65
C VAL A 179 -4.13 4.69 0.57
N ALA A 180 -5.40 5.00 0.88
CA ALA A 180 -5.93 6.35 0.83
C ALA A 180 -5.14 7.32 1.73
N THR A 181 -4.80 6.91 2.95
CA THR A 181 -3.99 7.76 3.86
C THR A 181 -2.56 7.92 3.39
N ALA A 182 -2.02 7.03 2.56
CA ALA A 182 -0.65 7.07 2.06
C ALA A 182 -0.45 7.92 0.81
N ILE A 183 -1.52 8.25 0.08
CA ILE A 183 -1.48 9.16 -1.07
C ILE A 183 -1.00 10.53 -0.61
N THR A 184 -0.04 11.12 -1.36
CA THR A 184 0.46 12.47 -1.07
C THR A 184 -0.20 13.51 -1.96
N THR A 185 -0.35 13.22 -3.25
CA THR A 185 -1.05 14.09 -4.21
C THR A 185 -2.13 13.29 -4.89
N TRP A 186 -3.40 13.72 -4.76
CA TRP A 186 -4.51 12.99 -5.35
C TRP A 186 -4.52 13.12 -6.87
N HIS A 187 -4.40 11.98 -7.55
CA HIS A 187 -4.52 11.87 -8.99
C HIS A 187 -5.85 11.18 -9.34
N PRO A 188 -6.56 11.58 -10.42
CA PRO A 188 -7.86 11.00 -10.77
C PRO A 188 -7.84 9.47 -10.89
N VAL A 189 -6.76 8.90 -11.44
CA VAL A 189 -6.56 7.44 -11.54
C VAL A 189 -6.57 6.76 -10.16
N MET A 190 -5.98 7.38 -9.13
CA MET A 190 -5.96 6.79 -7.78
C MET A 190 -7.36 6.80 -7.15
N ILE A 191 -8.13 7.87 -7.36
CA ILE A 191 -9.52 7.96 -6.92
C ILE A 191 -10.36 6.90 -7.61
N PHE A 192 -10.20 6.77 -8.94
CA PHE A 192 -10.88 5.76 -9.73
C PHE A 192 -10.52 4.34 -9.26
N CYS A 193 -9.24 4.04 -8.98
CA CYS A 193 -8.85 2.74 -8.45
C CYS A 193 -9.45 2.47 -7.07
N LEU A 194 -9.43 3.43 -6.15
CA LEU A 194 -9.98 3.27 -4.79
C LEU A 194 -11.50 3.06 -4.81
N ILE A 195 -12.24 3.95 -5.46
CA ILE A 195 -13.70 3.89 -5.54
C ILE A 195 -14.13 2.70 -6.40
N GLY A 196 -13.48 2.49 -7.55
CA GLY A 196 -13.78 1.37 -8.45
C GLY A 196 -13.58 0.03 -7.76
N THR A 197 -12.51 -0.14 -6.98
CA THR A 197 -12.28 -1.39 -6.24
C THR A 197 -13.29 -1.58 -5.11
N LEU A 198 -13.68 -0.51 -4.41
CA LEU A 198 -14.74 -0.55 -3.42
C LEU A 198 -16.09 -0.97 -4.03
N LEU A 199 -16.44 -0.43 -5.20
CA LEU A 199 -17.66 -0.79 -5.93
C LEU A 199 -17.62 -2.22 -6.44
N VAL A 200 -16.48 -2.67 -6.97
CA VAL A 200 -16.28 -4.07 -7.39
C VAL A 200 -16.45 -5.01 -6.20
N TYR A 201 -15.88 -4.67 -5.05
CA TYR A 201 -16.07 -5.45 -3.83
C TYR A 201 -17.55 -5.48 -3.41
N ALA A 202 -18.20 -4.32 -3.28
CA ALA A 202 -19.62 -4.24 -2.92
C ALA A 202 -20.53 -5.01 -3.90
N GLY A 203 -20.24 -4.93 -5.20
CA GLY A 203 -20.96 -5.67 -6.25
C GLY A 203 -20.69 -7.18 -6.21
N SER A 204 -19.55 -7.63 -5.68
CA SER A 204 -19.21 -9.05 -5.52
C SER A 204 -19.88 -9.70 -4.30
N VAL A 205 -20.20 -8.93 -3.26
CA VAL A 205 -20.74 -9.44 -1.98
C VAL A 205 -21.99 -10.33 -2.15
N PRO A 206 -22.99 -9.98 -2.98
CA PRO A 206 -24.17 -10.83 -3.20
C PRO A 206 -23.83 -12.22 -3.78
N PHE A 207 -22.71 -12.34 -4.50
CA PHE A 207 -22.26 -13.60 -5.10
C PHE A 207 -21.41 -14.44 -4.14
N LEU A 208 -21.09 -13.94 -2.94
CA LEU A 208 -20.29 -14.63 -1.92
C LEU A 208 -21.16 -15.35 -0.87
N GLY A 209 -22.41 -15.69 -1.20
CA GLY A 209 -23.35 -16.34 -0.26
C GLY A 209 -22.91 -17.71 0.26
N GLU A 210 -21.97 -18.39 -0.41
CA GLU A 210 -21.35 -19.62 0.12
C GLU A 210 -20.44 -19.37 1.33
N TYR A 211 -19.90 -18.15 1.46
CA TYR A 211 -18.98 -17.77 2.52
C TYR A 211 -19.63 -16.85 3.56
N PHE A 212 -20.53 -15.97 3.12
CA PHE A 212 -21.11 -14.91 3.93
C PHE A 212 -22.56 -15.20 4.28
N ASP A 213 -22.96 -14.81 5.48
CA ASP A 213 -24.36 -14.72 5.85
C ASP A 213 -24.93 -13.42 5.26
N LEU A 214 -25.49 -13.51 4.05
CA LEU A 214 -26.02 -12.34 3.31
C LEU A 214 -27.14 -11.63 4.06
N SER A 215 -27.91 -12.37 4.87
CA SER A 215 -28.96 -11.78 5.71
C SER A 215 -28.35 -10.88 6.78
N TYR A 216 -27.19 -11.27 7.32
CA TYR A 216 -26.46 -10.52 8.32
C TYR A 216 -25.79 -9.27 7.74
N VAL A 217 -25.21 -9.35 6.54
CA VAL A 217 -24.47 -8.24 5.91
C VAL A 217 -25.34 -6.99 5.68
N ILE A 218 -26.64 -7.16 5.48
CA ILE A 218 -27.57 -6.04 5.26
C ILE A 218 -27.99 -5.38 6.59
N THR A 219 -27.72 -6.02 7.72
CA THR A 219 -28.12 -5.51 9.04
C THR A 219 -27.30 -4.29 9.45
N LEU A 220 -27.95 -3.38 10.18
CA LEU A 220 -27.25 -2.29 10.87
C LEU A 220 -26.24 -2.82 11.89
N ASP A 221 -26.51 -4.01 12.47
CA ASP A 221 -25.60 -4.65 13.42
C ASP A 221 -24.23 -4.97 12.80
N TRP A 222 -24.24 -5.56 11.61
CA TRP A 222 -23.01 -5.82 10.87
C TRP A 222 -22.25 -4.51 10.55
N LEU A 223 -22.98 -3.49 10.09
CA LEU A 223 -22.39 -2.22 9.65
C LEU A 223 -21.63 -1.51 10.78
N TRP A 224 -22.25 -1.33 11.95
CA TRP A 224 -21.58 -0.61 13.05
C TRP A 224 -20.33 -1.36 13.54
N ARG A 225 -20.36 -2.70 13.54
CA ARG A 225 -19.21 -3.51 13.98
C ARG A 225 -18.07 -3.43 12.98
N VAL A 226 -18.34 -3.43 11.67
CA VAL A 226 -17.33 -3.18 10.64
C VAL A 226 -16.68 -1.82 10.87
N PHE A 227 -17.47 -0.76 11.11
CA PHE A 227 -16.92 0.56 11.42
C PHE A 227 -16.13 0.59 12.72
N ALA A 228 -16.56 -0.11 13.77
CA ALA A 228 -15.84 -0.20 15.03
C ALA A 228 -14.46 -0.87 14.83
N VAL A 229 -14.42 -1.98 14.09
CA VAL A 229 -13.15 -2.66 13.77
C VAL A 229 -12.22 -1.76 12.95
N LEU A 230 -12.75 -1.09 11.92
CA LEU A 230 -11.97 -0.15 11.11
C LEU A 230 -11.46 1.05 11.89
N ALA A 231 -12.26 1.59 12.80
CA ALA A 231 -11.85 2.71 13.63
C ALA A 231 -10.64 2.32 14.50
N VAL A 232 -10.69 1.15 15.14
CA VAL A 232 -9.59 0.68 15.99
C VAL A 232 -8.36 0.29 15.16
N SER A 233 -8.53 -0.26 13.95
CA SER A 233 -7.38 -0.66 13.11
C SER A 233 -6.70 0.54 12.42
N LEU A 234 -7.46 1.53 11.94
CA LEU A 234 -6.93 2.63 11.13
C LEU A 234 -6.58 3.88 11.95
N VAL A 235 -7.40 4.28 12.92
CA VAL A 235 -7.23 5.57 13.61
C VAL A 235 -5.90 5.66 14.35
N PRO A 236 -5.43 4.65 15.10
CA PRO A 236 -4.15 4.72 15.81
C PRO A 236 -2.96 4.83 14.85
N VAL A 237 -3.01 4.11 13.71
CA VAL A 237 -1.97 4.15 12.68
C VAL A 237 -1.92 5.52 12.01
N TRP A 238 -3.09 6.07 11.67
CA TRP A 238 -3.23 7.40 11.10
C TRP A 238 -2.76 8.49 12.09
N ALA A 239 -3.18 8.40 13.36
CA ALA A 239 -2.77 9.32 14.41
C ALA A 239 -1.25 9.30 14.63
N GLY A 240 -0.65 8.10 14.71
CA GLY A 240 0.80 7.95 14.82
C GLY A 240 1.55 8.56 13.64
N LYS A 241 1.02 8.42 12.42
CA LYS A 241 1.55 9.08 11.22
C LYS A 241 1.45 10.60 11.32
N MET A 242 0.30 11.14 11.72
CA MET A 242 0.09 12.58 11.87
C MET A 242 1.03 13.19 12.91
N ILE A 243 1.14 12.57 14.09
CA ILE A 243 2.05 13.02 15.17
C ILE A 243 3.48 13.07 14.66
N LYS A 244 3.94 12.01 13.98
CA LYS A 244 5.28 11.94 13.41
C LYS A 244 5.53 13.05 12.38
N GLN A 245 4.54 13.33 11.52
CA GLN A 245 4.64 14.38 10.51
C GLN A 245 4.59 15.79 11.11
N SER A 246 3.90 15.99 12.23
CA SER A 246 3.86 17.26 12.95
C SER A 246 5.18 17.56 13.66
N TRP A 247 5.80 16.56 14.31
CA TRP A 247 7.07 16.76 15.02
C TRP A 247 8.29 16.79 14.09
N HIS A 248 8.27 15.98 13.03
CA HIS A 248 9.36 15.87 12.07
C HIS A 248 8.82 16.00 10.64
N PRO A 249 8.47 17.23 10.20
CA PRO A 249 7.89 17.44 8.89
C PRO A 249 8.88 17.02 7.80
N PRO A 250 8.44 16.24 6.81
CA PRO A 250 9.29 15.80 5.71
C PRO A 250 9.73 17.02 4.88
N SER A 251 10.95 16.97 4.32
CA SER A 251 11.54 18.16 3.69
C SER A 251 10.73 18.68 2.51
N TYR A 252 10.06 17.82 1.74
CA TYR A 252 9.17 18.27 0.66
C TYR A 252 8.02 19.16 1.17
N ARG A 253 7.53 18.96 2.40
CA ARG A 253 6.47 19.77 3.01
C ARG A 253 7.00 21.15 3.43
N LYS A 254 8.28 21.26 3.77
CA LYS A 254 8.92 22.55 4.09
C LYS A 254 9.08 23.45 2.87
N VAL A 255 9.24 22.84 1.69
CA VAL A 255 9.48 23.53 0.43
C VAL A 255 8.17 23.87 -0.29
N ARG A 256 7.08 23.15 0.01
CA ARG A 256 5.77 23.35 -0.60
C ARG A 256 4.94 24.53 -0.08
N GLY A 257 5.41 25.22 0.98
CA GLY A 257 4.86 26.49 1.48
C GLY A 257 3.35 26.56 1.52
#